data_AF-A0A2M7T657-F1
#
_entry.id   AF-A0A2M7T657-F1
#
_cell.length_a   1.000
_cell.length_b   1.000
_cell.length_c   1.000
_cell.angle_alpha   90.00
_cell.angle_beta   90.00
_cell.angle_gamma   90.00
#
_symmetry.space_group_name_H-M   'P 1'
#
loop_
_entity.id
_entity.type
_entity.pdbx_description
1 polymer ?
#
loop_
_entity_poly.entity_id
_entity_poly.type
_entity_poly.pdbx_seq_one_letter_code
_entity_poly.pdbx_strand_id
1 'polypeptide(L)' 'MVIEPLKSGYGDAIAINYFDIGSDDIHPDIKRLVESQRLPYPLTFLNGEAVSAGYISYYDIVQRVDKIFKEDRQ' A
#
# COMPACT_ATOMS: atom_id res chain seq x y z
N MET A 1 5.02 1.56 13.30
CA MET A 1 3.88 1.29 12.39
C MET A 1 3.88 2.39 11.34
N VAL A 2 3.84 2.07 10.04
CA VAL A 2 4.09 3.05 8.95
C VAL A 2 2.88 3.94 8.63
N ILE A 3 1.68 3.52 9.05
CA ILE A 3 0.40 4.16 8.71
C ILE A 3 0.23 5.53 9.39
N GLU A 4 0.56 5.66 10.68
CA GLU A 4 0.36 6.91 11.43
C GLU A 4 1.18 8.08 10.87
N PRO A 5 2.50 7.92 10.58
CA PRO A 5 3.27 8.97 9.92
C PRO A 5 2.69 9.40 8.57
N LEU A 6 2.21 8.45 7.75
CA LEU A 6 1.63 8.75 6.44
C LEU A 6 0.32 9.55 6.57
N LYS A 7 -0.57 9.16 7.50
CA LYS A 7 -1.80 9.94 7.77
C LYS A 7 -1.48 11.35 8.27
N SER A 8 -0.46 11.50 9.11
CA SER A 8 -0.03 12.82 9.59
C SER A 8 0.53 13.71 8.47
N GLY A 9 1.31 13.13 7.55
CA GLY A 9 1.96 13.88 6.46
C GLY A 9 1.02 14.26 5.31
N TYR A 10 0.09 13.38 4.94
CA TYR A 10 -0.77 13.57 3.76
C TYR A 10 -2.24 13.84 4.10
N GLY A 11 -2.67 13.62 5.34
CA GLY A 11 -4.06 13.77 5.76
C GLY A 11 -5.01 12.95 4.89
N ASP A 12 -6.09 13.59 4.44
CA ASP A 12 -7.13 12.99 3.61
C ASP A 12 -6.71 12.84 2.12
N ALA A 13 -5.52 13.28 1.74
CA ALA A 13 -5.05 13.18 0.36
C ALA A 13 -4.71 11.73 -0.05
N ILE A 14 -4.57 10.82 0.93
CA ILE A 14 -4.33 9.40 0.68
C ILE A 14 -5.31 8.53 1.49
N ALA A 15 -5.79 7.46 0.88
CA ALA A 15 -6.53 6.41 1.56
C ALA A 15 -5.60 5.22 1.82
N ILE A 16 -5.47 4.82 3.09
CA ILE A 16 -4.62 3.68 3.48
C ILE A 16 -5.52 2.58 4.02
N ASN A 17 -5.53 1.45 3.32
CA ASN A 17 -6.23 0.24 3.73
C ASN A 17 -5.22 -0.85 4.08
N TYR A 18 -5.46 -1.55 5.19
CA TYR A 18 -4.68 -2.70 5.62
C TYR A 18 -5.57 -3.93 5.63
N PHE A 19 -5.10 -5.02 5.02
CA PHE A 19 -5.82 -6.27 4.95
C PHE A 19 -4.96 -7.37 5.58
N ASP A 20 -5.49 -8.02 6.62
CA ASP A 20 -4.90 -9.24 7.15
C ASP A 20 -5.39 -10.43 6.32
N ILE A 21 -4.47 -11.06 5.60
CA ILE A 21 -4.74 -12.21 4.74
C ILE A 21 -5.10 -13.48 5.52
N GLY A 22 -4.76 -13.54 6.80
CA GLY A 22 -5.14 -14.63 7.70
C GLY A 22 -6.52 -14.46 8.31
N SER A 23 -7.18 -13.31 8.11
CA SER A 23 -8.52 -13.05 8.61
C SER A 23 -9.58 -13.79 7.78
N ASP A 24 -10.57 -14.36 8.45
CA ASP A 24 -11.72 -15.01 7.83
C ASP A 24 -12.65 -14.02 7.09
N ASP A 25 -12.54 -12.72 7.41
CA ASP A 25 -13.40 -11.66 6.87
C ASP A 25 -12.81 -10.98 5.61
N ILE A 26 -11.67 -11.47 5.09
CA ILE A 26 -11.04 -10.86 3.92
C ILE A 26 -11.88 -11.08 2.65
N HIS A 27 -12.04 -10.03 1.86
CA HIS A 27 -12.76 -10.11 0.60
C HIS A 27 -12.08 -11.13 -0.35
N PRO A 28 -12.81 -12.07 -0.97
CA PRO A 28 -12.24 -13.13 -1.80
C PRO A 28 -11.33 -12.62 -2.94
N ASP A 29 -11.67 -11.48 -3.53
CA ASP A 29 -10.88 -10.90 -4.62
C ASP A 29 -9.53 -10.35 -4.15
N ILE A 30 -9.46 -9.80 -2.93
CA ILE A 30 -8.19 -9.36 -2.34
C ILE A 30 -7.31 -10.57 -2.07
N LYS A 31 -7.89 -11.62 -1.49
CA LYS A 31 -7.18 -12.89 -1.24
C LYS A 31 -6.64 -13.49 -2.54
N ARG A 32 -7.44 -13.55 -3.60
CA ARG A 32 -7.02 -14.02 -4.93
C ARG A 32 -5.92 -13.17 -5.54
N LEU A 33 -6.03 -11.84 -5.50
CA LEU A 33 -5.02 -10.92 -6.01
C LEU A 33 -3.67 -11.12 -5.34
N VAL A 34 -3.69 -11.27 -4.01
CA VAL A 34 -2.51 -11.47 -3.16
C VAL A 34 -1.88 -12.83 -3.45
N GLU A 35 -2.68 -13.92 -3.42
CA GLU A 35 -2.22 -15.29 -3.68
C GLU A 35 -1.68 -15.46 -5.11
N SER A 36 -2.23 -14.75 -6.10
CA SER A 36 -1.77 -14.84 -7.50
C SER A 36 -0.36 -14.29 -7.70
N GLN A 37 0.10 -13.36 -6.85
CA GLN A 37 1.45 -12.80 -6.97
C GLN A 37 2.53 -13.81 -6.58
N ARG A 38 2.23 -14.78 -5.69
CA ARG A 38 3.23 -15.72 -5.11
C ARG A 38 4.47 -15.01 -4.53
N LEU A 39 4.26 -13.82 -3.98
CA LEU A 39 5.30 -12.96 -3.43
C LEU A 39 5.25 -12.97 -1.88
N PRO A 40 6.38 -12.69 -1.21
CA PRO A 40 6.41 -12.63 0.25
C PRO A 40 5.58 -11.46 0.79
N TYR A 41 4.98 -11.68 1.96
CA TYR A 41 4.23 -10.66 2.69
C TYR A 41 5.16 -9.78 3.56
N PRO A 42 4.76 -8.53 3.87
CA PRO A 42 3.56 -7.84 3.40
C PRO A 42 3.64 -7.43 1.91
N LEU A 43 2.48 -7.36 1.24
CA LEU A 43 2.39 -6.77 -0.10
C LEU A 43 1.86 -5.34 0.02
N THR A 44 2.51 -4.41 -0.67
CA THR A 44 2.11 -3.01 -0.70
C THR A 44 1.70 -2.63 -2.10
N PHE A 45 0.50 -2.06 -2.23
CA PHE A 45 -0.03 -1.55 -3.47
C PHE A 45 -0.23 -0.04 -3.36
N LEU A 46 0.08 0.70 -4.43
CA LEU A 46 -0.23 2.12 -4.58
C LEU A 46 -1.12 2.27 -5.82
N ASN A 47 -2.33 2.81 -5.65
CA ASN A 47 -3.33 2.96 -6.72
C ASN A 47 -3.58 1.67 -7.53
N GLY A 48 -3.52 0.51 -6.86
CA GLY A 48 -3.72 -0.81 -7.49
C GLY A 48 -2.46 -1.44 -8.09
N GLU A 49 -1.35 -0.72 -8.18
CA GLU A 49 -0.07 -1.25 -8.65
C GLU A 49 0.75 -1.82 -7.49
N ALA A 50 1.30 -3.02 -7.66
CA ALA A 50 2.18 -3.63 -6.66
C ALA A 50 3.54 -2.93 -6.64
N VAL A 51 3.91 -2.32 -5.51
CA VAL A 51 5.17 -1.55 -5.39
C VAL A 51 6.20 -2.18 -4.46
N SER A 52 5.77 -3.15 -3.64
CA SER A 52 6.68 -3.94 -2.81
C SER A 52 6.09 -5.29 -2.41
N ALA A 53 6.98 -6.26 -2.24
CA ALA A 53 6.76 -7.52 -1.57
C ALA A 53 7.81 -7.72 -0.48
N GLY A 54 7.35 -7.97 0.75
CA GLY A 54 8.18 -7.98 1.93
C GLY A 54 8.31 -6.60 2.57
N TYR A 55 9.41 -6.36 3.27
CA TYR A 55 9.63 -5.11 4.00
C TYR A 55 9.75 -3.92 3.04
N ILE A 56 8.96 -2.86 3.29
CA ILE A 56 9.09 -1.56 2.64
C ILE A 56 9.30 -0.51 3.72
N SER A 57 10.24 0.42 3.50
CA SER A 57 10.45 1.51 4.46
C SER A 57 9.41 2.62 4.28
N TYR A 58 9.16 3.38 5.35
CA TYR A 58 8.35 4.60 5.26
C TYR A 58 8.88 5.57 4.19
N TYR A 59 10.20 5.70 4.09
CA TYR A 59 10.86 6.60 3.16
C TYR A 59 10.57 6.21 1.69
N ASP A 60 10.60 4.92 1.38
CA ASP A 60 10.29 4.42 0.03
C ASP A 60 8.84 4.72 -0.37
N ILE A 61 7.91 4.61 0.59
CA ILE A 61 6.50 4.94 0.35
C ILE A 61 6.34 6.44 0.09
N VAL A 62 6.91 7.28 0.95
CA VAL A 62 6.85 8.75 0.83
C VAL A 62 7.38 9.21 -0.52
N GLN A 63 8.56 8.70 -0.95
CA GLN A 63 9.12 9.10 -2.24
C GLN A 63 8.20 8.77 -3.42
N ARG A 64 7.53 7.61 -3.38
CA ARG A 64 6.61 7.18 -4.43
C ARG A 64 5.33 8.02 -4.43
N VAL A 65 4.76 8.26 -3.25
CA VAL A 65 3.57 9.09 -3.09
C VAL A 65 3.84 10.53 -3.55
N ASP A 66 4.96 11.12 -3.14
CA ASP A 66 5.36 12.47 -3.57
C ASP A 66 5.57 12.57 -5.07
N LYS A 67 6.07 11.50 -5.71
CA LYS A 67 6.24 11.45 -7.16
C LYS A 67 4.88 11.52 -7.87
N ILE A 68 3.90 10.75 -7.41
CA ILE A 68 2.52 10.74 -7.96
C ILE A 68 1.90 12.15 -7.85
N PHE A 69 1.97 12.78 -6.67
CA PHE A 69 1.43 14.12 -6.48
C PHE A 69 2.11 15.21 -7.33
N LYS A 70 3.36 15.01 -7.74
CA LYS A 70 4.06 15.92 -8.65
C LYS A 70 3.65 15.72 -10.11
N GLU A 71 3.38 14.48 -10.50
CA GLU A 71 2.94 14.14 -11.86
C GLU A 71 1.50 14.62 -12.12
N ASP A 72 0.61 14.54 -11.12
CA ASP A 72 -0.79 15.02 -11.22
C ASP A 72 -0.94 16.56 -11.34
N ARG A 73 0.14 17.32 -11.10
CA ARG A 73 0.13 18.81 -11.14
C ARG A 73 0.57 19.38 -12.50
N GLN A 74 0.88 18.54 -13.48
CA GLN A 74 1.24 18.93 -14.85
C GLN A 74 0.07 18.73 -15.80
#